data_AF-A0A9P7WR24-F1
#
_entry.id   AF-A0A9P7WR24-F1
#
_cell.length_a   1.000
_cell.length_b   1.000
_cell.length_c   1.000
_cell.angle_alpha   90.00
_cell.angle_beta   90.00
_cell.angle_gamma   90.00
#
_symmetry.space_group_name_H-M   'P 1'
#
loop_
_entity.id
_entity.type
_entity.pdbx_description
1 polymer ?
#
loop_
_entity_poly.entity_id
_entity_poly.type
_entity_poly.pdbx_seq_one_letter_code
_entity_poly.pdbx_strand_id
1 'polypeptide(L)'
;MATNDAPRSELYAKLCRNIMEQISPNVRDEGSRDPSGRVVAGGTLFRKYLLNRCQGDFEEGCNAKEIAAALAMSRRENDGDEPSAGTGEKEVYYAALKAKRQRLGLIRFIGEIFKLQMLTERLVHECIKKLLVNVEDPEEEDIESLCMLLTTVGKMVDTPKAKYHMDIYFVRMNVLAKNPAVEIRFQRMLLAVIELRICGWNAEQTVVASPTIAAVHEQAAVYGRTAKTRGNAKRGF
;
A
#
# COMPACT_ATOMS: atom_id res chain seq x y z
N MET A 1 5.49 -13.27 -12.78
CA MET A 1 6.67 -12.42 -13.13
C MET A 1 6.61 -11.07 -12.44
N ALA A 2 5.53 -10.28 -12.58
CA ALA A 2 5.39 -8.99 -11.90
C ALA A 2 5.50 -9.05 -10.37
N THR A 3 4.99 -10.12 -9.74
CA THR A 3 5.07 -10.33 -8.29
C THR A 3 6.49 -10.54 -7.77
N ASN A 4 7.42 -10.99 -8.61
CA ASN A 4 8.81 -11.23 -8.22
C ASN A 4 9.72 -10.01 -8.48
N ASP A 5 9.23 -9.02 -9.24
CA ASP A 5 10.01 -7.88 -9.72
C ASP A 5 9.19 -6.59 -9.62
N ALA A 6 8.91 -6.22 -8.37
CA ALA A 6 8.09 -5.06 -8.03
C ALA A 6 8.53 -3.75 -8.71
N PRO A 7 9.84 -3.43 -8.87
CA PRO A 7 10.27 -2.21 -9.58
C PRO A 7 9.83 -2.15 -11.06
N ARG A 8 9.60 -3.29 -11.71
CA ARG A 8 9.16 -3.35 -13.12
C ARG A 8 7.64 -3.42 -13.28
N SER A 9 6.88 -3.23 -12.20
CA SER A 9 5.41 -3.30 -12.22
C SER A 9 4.77 -2.39 -13.27
N GLU A 10 5.29 -1.16 -13.44
CA GLU A 10 4.79 -0.22 -14.44
C GLU A 10 4.99 -0.73 -15.88
N LEU A 11 6.14 -1.34 -16.17
CA LEU A 11 6.44 -1.92 -17.48
C LEU A 11 5.48 -3.07 -17.78
N TYR A 12 5.25 -3.96 -16.81
CA TYR A 12 4.30 -5.06 -16.96
C TYR A 12 2.86 -4.55 -17.13
N ALA A 13 2.47 -3.48 -16.43
CA ALA A 13 1.15 -2.88 -16.58
C ALA A 13 0.96 -2.30 -17.99
N LYS A 14 1.98 -1.61 -18.54
CA LYS A 14 1.98 -1.11 -19.93
C LYS A 14 1.88 -2.25 -20.94
N LEU A 15 2.57 -3.37 -20.70
CA LEU A 15 2.44 -4.57 -21.54
C LEU A 15 1.02 -5.13 -21.50
N CYS A 16 0.41 -5.28 -20.31
CA CYS A 16 -0.97 -5.73 -20.18
C CYS A 16 -1.93 -4.80 -20.94
N ARG A 17 -1.70 -3.49 -20.89
CA ARG A 17 -2.50 -2.51 -21.64
C ARG A 17 -2.36 -2.70 -23.14
N ASN A 18 -1.14 -2.86 -23.64
CA ASN A 18 -0.87 -3.11 -25.04
C ASN A 18 -1.56 -4.40 -25.53
N ILE A 19 -1.45 -5.50 -24.76
CA ILE A 19 -2.14 -6.76 -25.07
C ILE A 19 -3.66 -6.54 -25.11
N MET A 20 -4.23 -5.84 -24.14
CA MET A 20 -5.67 -5.57 -24.09
C MET A 20 -6.16 -4.80 -25.33
N GLU A 21 -5.35 -3.89 -25.86
CA GLU A 21 -5.69 -3.06 -27.03
C GLU A 21 -5.45 -3.78 -28.37
N GLN A 22 -4.44 -4.64 -28.46
CA GLN A 22 -4.00 -5.29 -29.69
C GLN A 22 -4.54 -6.71 -29.89
N ILE A 23 -5.10 -7.32 -28.84
CA ILE A 23 -5.63 -8.68 -28.93
C ILE A 23 -6.77 -8.77 -29.95
N SER A 24 -6.71 -9.79 -30.80
CA SER A 24 -7.69 -10.00 -31.86
C SER A 24 -9.11 -10.17 -31.27
N PRO A 25 -10.14 -9.53 -31.86
CA PRO A 25 -11.53 -9.73 -31.46
C PRO A 25 -12.02 -11.15 -31.73
N ASN A 26 -11.27 -11.96 -32.48
CA ASN A 26 -11.57 -13.37 -32.72
C ASN A 26 -11.15 -14.28 -31.56
N VAL A 27 -10.38 -13.77 -30.59
CA VAL A 27 -10.07 -14.51 -29.37
C VAL A 27 -11.27 -14.41 -28.42
N ARG A 28 -11.96 -15.53 -28.22
CA ARG A 28 -13.19 -15.64 -27.43
C ARG A 28 -13.18 -16.90 -26.59
N ASP A 29 -13.85 -16.85 -25.45
CA ASP A 29 -14.08 -18.00 -24.57
C ASP A 29 -15.59 -18.26 -24.50
N GLU A 30 -16.05 -19.39 -25.05
CA GLU A 30 -17.46 -19.75 -25.11
C GLU A 30 -18.11 -19.94 -23.73
N GLY A 31 -17.31 -20.29 -22.71
CA GLY A 31 -17.77 -20.39 -21.32
C GLY A 31 -17.91 -19.03 -20.62
N SER A 32 -17.32 -17.98 -21.17
CA SER A 32 -17.26 -16.66 -20.57
C SER A 32 -18.28 -15.71 -21.20
N ARG A 33 -19.40 -15.50 -20.49
CA ARG A 33 -20.45 -14.56 -20.89
C ARG A 33 -20.39 -13.24 -20.10
N ASP A 34 -20.84 -12.17 -20.74
CA ASP A 34 -21.10 -10.88 -20.12
C ASP A 34 -22.48 -10.87 -19.41
N PRO A 35 -22.82 -9.83 -18.62
CA PRO A 35 -24.14 -9.72 -17.99
C PRO A 35 -25.32 -9.67 -18.97
N SER A 36 -25.07 -9.40 -20.26
CA SER A 36 -26.07 -9.45 -21.33
C SER A 36 -26.12 -10.81 -22.05
N GLY A 37 -25.39 -11.82 -21.57
CA GLY A 37 -25.38 -13.18 -22.12
C GLY A 37 -24.52 -13.36 -23.37
N ARG A 38 -23.79 -12.33 -23.81
CA ARG A 38 -22.91 -12.38 -24.99
C ARG A 38 -21.54 -12.95 -24.63
N VAL A 39 -20.94 -13.66 -25.57
CA VAL A 39 -19.59 -14.20 -25.43
C VAL A 39 -18.59 -13.05 -25.35
N VAL A 40 -17.75 -13.08 -24.32
CA VAL A 40 -16.71 -12.07 -24.12
C VAL A 40 -15.53 -12.39 -25.05
N ALA A 41 -15.03 -11.37 -25.76
CA ALA A 41 -13.95 -11.52 -26.73
C ALA A 41 -12.91 -10.38 -26.63
N GLY A 42 -11.75 -10.60 -27.25
CA GLY A 42 -10.67 -9.62 -27.39
C GLY A 42 -10.25 -8.98 -26.06
N GLY A 43 -10.11 -7.65 -26.05
CA GLY A 43 -9.63 -6.90 -24.89
C GLY A 43 -10.52 -7.05 -23.65
N THR A 44 -11.83 -7.15 -23.82
CA THR A 44 -12.77 -7.36 -22.71
C THR A 44 -12.55 -8.73 -22.05
N LEU A 45 -12.21 -9.75 -22.85
CA LEU A 45 -11.88 -11.07 -22.34
C LEU A 45 -10.58 -11.03 -21.55
N PHE A 46 -9.55 -10.43 -22.13
CA PHE A 46 -8.26 -10.25 -21.44
C PHE A 46 -8.43 -9.53 -20.11
N ARG A 47 -9.20 -8.42 -20.08
CA ARG A 47 -9.49 -7.68 -18.85
C ARG A 47 -10.18 -8.55 -17.79
N LYS A 48 -11.14 -9.39 -18.18
CA LYS A 48 -11.83 -10.31 -17.27
C LYS A 48 -10.87 -11.33 -16.66
N TYR A 49 -10.02 -11.96 -17.47
CA TYR A 49 -9.01 -12.90 -16.97
C TYR A 49 -7.99 -12.23 -16.08
N LEU A 50 -7.53 -11.03 -16.45
CA LEU A 50 -6.59 -10.25 -15.65
C LEU A 50 -7.17 -9.92 -14.27
N LEU A 51 -8.42 -9.46 -14.21
CA LEU A 51 -9.11 -9.21 -12.95
C LEU A 51 -9.21 -10.47 -12.09
N ASN A 52 -9.69 -11.58 -12.66
CA ASN A 52 -9.83 -12.85 -11.96
C ASN A 52 -8.48 -13.37 -11.45
N ARG A 53 -7.43 -13.23 -12.26
CA ARG A 53 -6.07 -13.64 -11.88
C ARG A 53 -5.54 -12.78 -10.73
N CYS A 54 -5.69 -11.46 -10.82
CA CYS A 54 -5.25 -10.55 -9.74
C CYS A 54 -6.01 -10.80 -8.43
N GLN A 55 -7.31 -11.15 -8.50
CA GLN A 55 -8.09 -11.53 -7.33
C GLN A 55 -7.58 -12.82 -6.70
N GLY A 56 -7.44 -13.89 -7.48
CA GLY A 56 -6.91 -15.17 -6.98
C GLY A 56 -5.52 -15.03 -6.38
N ASP A 57 -4.60 -14.36 -7.08
CA ASP A 57 -3.23 -14.13 -6.58
C ASP A 57 -3.23 -13.31 -5.28
N PHE A 58 -4.17 -12.38 -5.11
CA PHE A 58 -4.28 -11.54 -3.92
C PHE A 58 -4.82 -12.31 -2.73
N GLU A 59 -5.86 -13.12 -2.94
CA GLU A 59 -6.44 -14.00 -1.92
C GLU A 59 -5.43 -15.05 -1.46
N GLU A 60 -4.77 -15.73 -2.41
CA GLU A 60 -3.69 -16.68 -2.11
C GLU A 60 -2.57 -16.03 -1.30
N GLY A 61 -2.12 -14.84 -1.70
CA GLY A 61 -1.08 -14.11 -0.99
C GLY A 61 -1.48 -13.70 0.44
N CYS A 62 -2.75 -13.31 0.64
CA CYS A 62 -3.25 -12.99 1.98
C CYS A 62 -3.38 -14.25 2.86
N ASN A 63 -3.91 -15.34 2.32
CA ASN A 63 -4.04 -16.61 3.03
C ASN A 63 -2.65 -17.15 3.46
N ALA A 64 -1.66 -17.06 2.57
CA ALA A 64 -0.29 -17.44 2.89
C ALA A 64 0.29 -16.61 4.06
N LYS A 65 -0.01 -15.31 4.11
CA LYS A 65 0.38 -14.43 5.22
C LYS A 65 -0.28 -14.86 6.54
N GLU A 66 -1.58 -15.12 6.52
CA GLU A 66 -2.35 -15.51 7.70
C GLU A 66 -1.88 -16.88 8.26
N ILE A 67 -1.61 -17.84 7.38
CA ILE A 67 -1.04 -19.15 7.76
C ILE A 67 0.34 -18.99 8.41
N ALA A 68 1.22 -18.17 7.81
CA ALA A 68 2.56 -17.93 8.36
C ALA A 68 2.50 -17.28 9.75
N ALA A 69 1.59 -16.33 9.96
CA ALA A 69 1.37 -15.69 11.26
C ALA A 69 0.85 -16.69 12.30
N ALA A 70 -0.12 -17.54 11.94
CA ALA A 70 -0.65 -18.58 12.84
C ALA A 70 0.42 -19.60 13.26
N LEU A 71 1.25 -20.05 12.32
CA LEU A 71 2.37 -20.96 12.61
C LEU A 71 3.39 -20.33 13.57
N ALA A 72 3.71 -19.03 13.39
CA ALA A 72 4.60 -18.32 14.28
C ALA A 72 4.04 -18.19 15.71
N MET A 73 2.73 -17.95 15.86
CA MET A 73 2.08 -17.88 17.17
C MET A 73 2.06 -19.25 17.87
N SER A 74 1.68 -20.32 17.17
CA SER A 74 1.62 -21.68 17.73
C SER A 74 2.97 -22.20 18.24
N ARG A 75 4.09 -21.71 17.67
CA ARG A 75 5.44 -22.05 18.14
C ARG A 75 5.79 -21.35 19.46
N ARG A 76 5.40 -20.08 19.63
CA ARG A 76 5.61 -19.32 20.88
C ARG A 76 4.85 -19.89 22.07
N GLU A 77 3.72 -20.57 21.83
CA GLU A 77 2.93 -21.23 22.87
C GLU A 77 3.47 -22.61 23.29
N ASN A 78 4.31 -23.24 22.46
CA ASN A 78 4.88 -24.57 22.71
C ASN A 78 6.34 -24.53 23.20
N ASP A 79 6.88 -23.37 23.61
CA ASP A 79 8.25 -23.19 24.11
C ASP A 79 8.47 -23.79 25.52
N GLY A 80 8.29 -25.12 25.62
CA GLY A 80 8.83 -25.98 26.67
C GLY A 80 9.96 -26.89 26.18
N ASP A 81 10.23 -26.96 24.88
CA ASP A 81 11.31 -27.77 24.29
C ASP A 81 12.20 -26.91 23.38
N GLU A 82 13.52 -27.04 23.55
CA GLU A 82 14.53 -26.28 22.82
C GLU A 82 14.34 -26.34 21.28
N PRO A 83 14.51 -25.20 20.56
CA PRO A 83 14.43 -25.19 19.12
C PRO A 83 15.66 -25.88 18.52
N SER A 84 15.52 -27.16 18.21
CA SER A 84 16.34 -27.82 17.20
C SER A 84 16.08 -27.12 15.86
N ALA A 85 16.95 -26.17 15.51
CA ALA A 85 16.94 -25.42 14.27
C ALA A 85 17.20 -26.33 13.05
N GLY A 86 16.22 -27.18 12.73
CA GLY A 86 16.27 -28.12 11.62
C GLY A 86 16.11 -27.41 10.27
N THR A 87 16.62 -28.04 9.21
CA THR A 87 16.58 -27.56 7.82
C THR A 87 15.15 -27.16 7.37
N GLY A 88 14.13 -27.85 7.86
CA GLY A 88 12.73 -27.57 7.54
C GLY A 88 12.18 -26.25 8.08
N GLU A 89 12.68 -25.73 9.21
CA GLU A 89 12.22 -24.46 9.76
C GLU A 89 12.71 -23.28 8.93
N LYS A 90 13.96 -23.37 8.46
CA LYS A 90 14.53 -22.39 7.53
C LYS A 90 13.75 -22.38 6.22
N GLU A 91 13.39 -23.54 5.68
CA GLU A 91 12.60 -23.64 4.45
C GLU A 91 11.22 -22.98 4.57
N VAL A 92 10.50 -23.23 5.68
CA VAL A 92 9.20 -22.59 5.95
C VAL A 92 9.36 -21.07 6.09
N TYR A 93 10.39 -20.60 6.80
CA TYR A 93 10.68 -19.18 6.93
C TYR A 93 10.98 -18.50 5.58
N TYR A 94 11.85 -19.09 4.75
CA TYR A 94 12.15 -18.57 3.41
C TYR A 94 10.91 -18.58 2.50
N ALA A 95 10.06 -19.61 2.61
CA ALA A 95 8.80 -19.67 1.87
C ALA A 95 7.84 -18.54 2.29
N ALA A 96 7.73 -18.27 3.60
CA ALA A 96 6.91 -17.17 4.14
C ALA A 96 7.42 -15.80 3.68
N LEU A 97 8.74 -15.56 3.74
CA LEU A 97 9.35 -14.33 3.23
C LEU A 97 9.10 -14.13 1.72
N LYS A 98 9.22 -15.20 0.95
CA LYS A 98 8.96 -15.18 -0.49
C LYS A 98 7.49 -14.85 -0.78
N ALA A 99 6.56 -15.50 -0.08
CA ALA A 99 5.13 -15.24 -0.21
C ALA A 99 4.78 -13.79 0.16
N LYS A 100 5.35 -13.27 1.25
CA LYS A 100 5.21 -11.86 1.66
C LYS A 100 5.70 -10.91 0.56
N ARG A 101 6.91 -11.11 0.03
CA ARG A 101 7.46 -10.28 -1.06
C ARG A 101 6.57 -10.31 -2.31
N GLN A 102 6.05 -11.49 -2.66
CA GLN A 102 5.16 -11.65 -3.81
C GLN A 102 3.82 -10.93 -3.62
N ARG A 103 3.22 -11.00 -2.43
CA ARG A 103 1.99 -10.27 -2.08
C ARG A 103 2.20 -8.76 -2.20
N LEU A 104 3.29 -8.22 -1.65
CA LEU A 104 3.58 -6.78 -1.71
C LEU A 104 3.88 -6.33 -3.15
N GLY A 105 4.59 -7.15 -3.93
CA GLY A 105 4.80 -6.91 -5.36
C GLY A 105 3.49 -6.90 -6.16
N LEU A 106 2.56 -7.81 -5.83
CA LEU A 106 1.24 -7.84 -6.44
C LEU A 106 0.44 -6.57 -6.15
N ILE A 107 0.46 -6.06 -4.92
CA ILE A 107 -0.26 -4.84 -4.54
C ILE A 107 0.24 -3.64 -5.36
N ARG A 108 1.56 -3.51 -5.53
CA ARG A 108 2.17 -2.46 -6.38
C ARG A 108 1.71 -2.60 -7.83
N PHE A 109 1.70 -3.82 -8.36
CA PHE A 109 1.23 -4.12 -9.71
C PHE A 109 -0.26 -3.83 -9.92
N ILE A 110 -1.11 -4.15 -8.94
CA ILE A 110 -2.54 -3.83 -8.94
C ILE A 110 -2.73 -2.31 -9.07
N GLY A 111 -1.95 -1.51 -8.32
CA GLY A 111 -1.99 -0.05 -8.42
C GLY A 111 -1.69 0.46 -9.83
N GLU A 112 -0.63 -0.05 -10.47
CA GLU A 112 -0.25 0.34 -11.83
C GLU A 112 -1.28 -0.09 -12.89
N ILE A 113 -1.84 -1.29 -12.77
CA ILE A 113 -2.88 -1.76 -13.69
C ILE A 113 -4.19 -0.98 -13.49
N PHE A 114 -4.54 -0.62 -12.26
CA PHE A 114 -5.74 0.16 -11.98
C PHE A 114 -5.66 1.56 -12.61
N LYS A 115 -4.49 2.20 -12.60
CA LYS A 115 -4.24 3.47 -13.33
C LYS A 115 -4.59 3.38 -14.82
N LEU A 116 -4.37 2.21 -15.42
CA LEU A 116 -4.66 1.94 -16.83
C LEU A 116 -6.10 1.47 -17.08
N GLN A 117 -6.99 1.63 -16.08
CA GLN A 117 -8.42 1.31 -16.11
C GLN A 117 -8.74 -0.17 -16.40
N MET A 118 -7.79 -1.06 -16.11
CA MET A 118 -7.95 -2.50 -16.39
C MET A 118 -8.53 -3.27 -15.20
N LEU A 119 -8.52 -2.71 -13.99
CA LEU A 119 -9.12 -3.33 -12.79
C LEU A 119 -10.35 -2.55 -12.30
N THR A 120 -10.95 -3.04 -11.22
CA THR A 120 -12.08 -2.41 -10.55
C THR A 120 -11.63 -1.76 -9.24
N GLU A 121 -12.36 -0.74 -8.80
CA GLU A 121 -12.08 -0.04 -7.54
C GLU A 121 -12.17 -0.98 -6.33
N ARG A 122 -13.04 -1.99 -6.40
CA ARG A 122 -13.26 -2.98 -5.34
C ARG A 122 -11.96 -3.68 -4.93
N LEU A 123 -11.17 -4.14 -5.90
CA LEU A 123 -9.91 -4.85 -5.61
C LEU A 123 -8.88 -3.93 -4.92
N VAL A 124 -8.85 -2.65 -5.29
CA VAL A 124 -7.96 -1.67 -4.64
C VAL A 124 -8.39 -1.43 -3.19
N HIS A 125 -9.69 -1.26 -2.94
CA HIS A 125 -10.20 -1.13 -1.58
C HIS A 125 -9.93 -2.37 -0.73
N GLU A 126 -10.01 -3.58 -1.29
CA GLU A 126 -9.63 -4.83 -0.62
C GLU A 126 -8.14 -4.85 -0.26
N CYS A 127 -7.26 -4.38 -1.15
CA CYS A 127 -5.83 -4.20 -0.85
C CYS A 127 -5.60 -3.25 0.33
N ILE A 128 -6.23 -2.06 0.31
CA ILE A 128 -6.11 -1.06 1.38
C ILE A 128 -6.59 -1.63 2.72
N LYS A 129 -7.74 -2.31 2.73
CA LYS A 129 -8.28 -2.96 3.94
C LYS A 129 -7.31 -3.97 4.52
N LYS A 130 -6.74 -4.86 3.69
CA LYS A 130 -5.81 -5.91 4.14
C LYS A 130 -4.47 -5.34 4.65
N LEU A 131 -4.03 -4.19 4.14
CA LEU A 131 -2.84 -3.50 4.65
C LEU A 131 -3.09 -2.78 5.98
N LEU A 132 -4.34 -2.43 6.28
CA LEU A 132 -4.75 -1.72 7.51
C LEU A 132 -5.39 -2.63 8.57
N VAL A 133 -5.19 -3.95 8.49
CA VAL A 133 -5.78 -4.91 9.46
C VAL A 133 -5.13 -4.78 10.83
N ASN A 134 -3.80 -4.74 10.90
CA ASN A 134 -3.05 -4.65 12.15
C ASN A 134 -2.52 -3.23 12.34
N VAL A 135 -3.01 -2.54 13.37
CA VAL A 135 -2.58 -1.17 13.72
C VAL A 135 -1.72 -1.13 14.98
N GLU A 136 -1.67 -2.22 15.74
CA GLU A 136 -0.92 -2.33 17.00
C GLU A 136 0.55 -2.66 16.72
N ASP A 137 0.78 -3.68 15.89
CA ASP A 137 2.12 -4.13 15.47
C ASP A 137 2.20 -4.29 13.94
N PRO A 138 2.14 -3.17 13.19
CA PRO A 138 2.15 -3.20 11.74
C PRO A 138 3.53 -3.56 11.19
N GLU A 139 3.56 -4.34 10.11
CA GLU A 139 4.79 -4.57 9.35
C GLU A 139 5.16 -3.32 8.54
N GLU A 140 6.43 -2.93 8.59
CA GLU A 140 6.96 -1.76 7.89
C GLU A 140 6.66 -1.79 6.38
N GLU A 141 6.80 -2.95 5.75
CA GLU A 141 6.59 -3.09 4.31
C GLU A 141 5.11 -3.04 3.90
N ASP A 142 4.20 -3.36 4.83
CA ASP A 142 2.76 -3.12 4.62
C ASP A 142 2.45 -1.62 4.64
N ILE A 143 3.06 -0.85 5.55
CA ILE A 143 2.92 0.61 5.59
C ILE A 143 3.48 1.25 4.31
N GLU A 144 4.66 0.80 3.87
CA GLU A 144 5.26 1.25 2.60
C GLU A 144 4.35 0.95 1.42
N SER A 145 3.83 -0.27 1.34
CA SER A 145 2.98 -0.67 0.22
C SER A 145 1.64 0.07 0.23
N LEU A 146 1.08 0.36 1.41
CA LEU A 146 -0.12 1.20 1.55
C LEU A 146 0.13 2.62 1.07
N CYS A 147 1.21 3.26 1.54
CA CYS A 147 1.52 4.64 1.19
C CYS A 147 1.81 4.78 -0.31
N MET A 148 2.56 3.83 -0.89
CA MET A 148 2.79 3.78 -2.33
C MET A 148 1.48 3.61 -3.10
N LEU A 149 0.63 2.65 -2.71
CA LEU A 149 -0.65 2.41 -3.37
C LEU A 149 -1.51 3.68 -3.36
N LEU A 150 -1.71 4.30 -2.19
CA LEU A 150 -2.52 5.51 -2.07
C LEU A 150 -1.93 6.72 -2.79
N THR A 151 -0.61 6.85 -2.85
CA THR A 151 0.03 7.90 -3.67
C THR A 151 -0.28 7.71 -5.16
N THR A 152 -0.28 6.46 -5.63
CA THR A 152 -0.50 6.10 -7.03
C THR A 152 -1.97 6.18 -7.44
N VAL A 153 -2.90 5.69 -6.62
CA VAL A 153 -4.32 5.53 -7.00
C VAL A 153 -5.30 6.27 -6.10
N GLY A 154 -4.85 6.94 -5.04
CA GLY A 154 -5.71 7.56 -4.02
C GLY A 154 -6.73 8.53 -4.59
N LYS A 155 -6.31 9.44 -5.49
CA LYS A 155 -7.22 10.36 -6.20
C LYS A 155 -8.33 9.66 -6.97
N MET A 156 -8.04 8.49 -7.54
CA MET A 156 -8.99 7.74 -8.37
C MET A 156 -10.00 6.95 -7.52
N VAL A 157 -9.64 6.58 -6.29
CA VAL A 157 -10.50 5.79 -5.38
C VAL A 157 -11.18 6.63 -4.29
N ASP A 158 -10.77 7.88 -4.09
CA ASP A 158 -11.44 8.82 -3.17
C ASP A 158 -12.62 9.52 -3.83
N THR A 159 -13.61 8.72 -4.23
CA THR A 159 -14.83 9.21 -4.87
C THR A 159 -15.91 9.52 -3.83
N PRO A 160 -16.92 10.36 -4.15
CA PRO A 160 -18.04 10.61 -3.23
C PRO A 160 -18.75 9.33 -2.76
N LYS A 161 -18.78 8.29 -3.60
CA LYS A 161 -19.36 6.98 -3.27
C LYS A 161 -18.51 6.19 -2.27
N ALA A 162 -17.19 6.31 -2.35
CA ALA A 162 -16.24 5.60 -1.49
C ALA A 162 -15.77 6.42 -0.28
N LYS A 163 -16.20 7.69 -0.15
CA LYS A 163 -15.78 8.63 0.90
C LYS A 163 -15.81 8.03 2.29
N TYR A 164 -16.91 7.35 2.64
CA TYR A 164 -17.06 6.70 3.95
C TYR A 164 -15.94 5.69 4.24
N HIS A 165 -15.59 4.85 3.27
CA HIS A 165 -14.50 3.88 3.43
C HIS A 165 -13.14 4.57 3.52
N MET A 166 -12.90 5.59 2.69
CA MET A 166 -11.66 6.35 2.71
C MET A 166 -11.48 7.09 4.04
N ASP A 167 -12.53 7.64 4.63
CA ASP A 167 -12.48 8.29 5.93
C ASP A 167 -12.05 7.30 7.02
N ILE A 168 -12.60 6.08 7.02
CA ILE A 168 -12.19 5.01 7.95
C ILE A 168 -10.72 4.64 7.78
N TYR A 169 -10.24 4.51 6.54
CA TYR A 169 -8.84 4.16 6.28
C TYR A 169 -7.89 5.23 6.82
N PHE A 170 -8.21 6.51 6.59
CA PHE A 170 -7.36 7.61 7.05
C PHE A 170 -7.43 7.83 8.56
N VAL A 171 -8.52 7.44 9.23
CA VAL A 171 -8.56 7.34 10.70
C VAL A 171 -7.56 6.28 11.18
N ARG A 172 -7.55 5.09 10.58
CA ARG A 172 -6.57 4.04 10.93
C ARG A 172 -5.13 4.45 10.63
N MET A 173 -4.88 5.12 9.51
CA MET A 173 -3.56 5.66 9.17
C MET A 173 -3.09 6.70 10.20
N ASN A 174 -4.00 7.53 10.72
CA ASN A 174 -3.68 8.48 11.79
C ASN A 174 -3.29 7.77 13.09
N VAL A 175 -3.91 6.64 13.42
CA VAL A 175 -3.51 5.82 14.58
C VAL A 175 -2.10 5.27 14.36
N LEU A 176 -1.82 4.69 13.19
CA LEU A 176 -0.49 4.19 12.82
C LEU A 176 0.59 5.28 12.88
N ALA A 177 0.29 6.47 12.36
CA ALA A 177 1.23 7.59 12.34
C ALA A 177 1.63 8.09 13.74
N LYS A 178 0.80 7.81 14.75
CA LYS A 178 1.05 8.17 16.16
C LYS A 178 1.54 6.98 17.00
N ASN A 179 1.63 5.79 16.42
CA ASN A 179 2.06 4.59 17.14
C ASN A 179 3.58 4.63 17.36
N PRO A 180 4.07 4.65 18.62
CA PRO A 180 5.50 4.69 18.92
C PRO A 180 6.26 3.43 18.51
N ALA A 181 5.59 2.31 18.25
CA ALA A 181 6.20 1.09 17.72
C ALA A 181 6.58 1.20 16.22
N VAL A 182 5.98 2.15 15.50
CA VAL A 182 6.28 2.40 14.09
C VAL A 182 7.50 3.31 13.98
N GLU A 183 8.47 2.92 13.15
CA GLU A 183 9.66 3.75 12.93
C GLU A 183 9.28 5.14 12.36
N ILE A 184 10.01 6.18 12.78
CA ILE A 184 9.74 7.58 12.43
C ILE A 184 9.65 7.78 10.91
N ARG A 185 10.43 7.04 10.10
CA ARG A 185 10.35 7.12 8.64
C ARG A 185 8.97 6.75 8.09
N PHE A 186 8.34 5.70 8.62
CA PHE A 186 7.02 5.25 8.20
C PHE A 186 5.91 6.13 8.76
N GLN A 187 6.06 6.63 9.99
CA GLN A 187 5.15 7.65 10.54
C GLN A 187 5.11 8.89 9.64
N ARG A 188 6.27 9.39 9.21
CA ARG A 188 6.37 10.54 8.28
C ARG A 188 5.75 10.23 6.92
N MET A 189 5.96 9.03 6.40
CA MET A 189 5.37 8.61 5.13
C MET A 189 3.84 8.54 5.19
N LEU A 190 3.28 8.03 6.30
CA LEU A 190 1.83 8.04 6.56
C LEU A 190 1.30 9.47 6.63
N LEU A 191 1.98 10.37 7.37
CA LEU A 191 1.60 11.78 7.48
C LEU A 191 1.61 12.48 6.11
N ALA A 192 2.61 12.22 5.27
CA ALA A 192 2.67 12.79 3.92
C ALA A 192 1.47 12.37 3.05
N VAL A 193 1.03 11.12 3.14
CA VAL A 193 -0.17 10.65 2.40
C VAL A 193 -1.46 11.23 3.00
N ILE A 194 -1.54 11.37 4.33
CA ILE A 194 -2.67 12.04 5.01
C ILE A 194 -2.79 13.49 4.55
N GLU A 195 -1.68 14.22 4.52
CA GLU A 195 -1.61 15.59 4.03
C GLU A 195 -2.00 15.69 2.56
N LEU A 196 -1.50 14.77 1.72
CA LEU A 196 -1.87 14.68 0.30
C LEU A 196 -3.39 14.58 0.11
N ARG A 197 -4.08 13.78 0.92
CA ARG A 197 -5.55 13.69 0.86
C ARG A 197 -6.23 14.98 1.32
N ILE A 198 -5.76 15.60 2.41
CA ILE A 198 -6.30 16.87 2.91
C ILE A 198 -6.20 17.97 1.85
N CYS A 199 -5.09 17.99 1.10
CA CYS A 199 -4.87 18.87 -0.05
C CYS A 199 -5.61 18.43 -1.33
N GLY A 200 -6.62 17.55 -1.22
CA GLY A 200 -7.43 17.13 -2.37
C GLY A 200 -6.66 16.34 -3.43
N TRP A 201 -5.62 15.61 -3.01
CA TRP A 201 -4.72 14.83 -3.88
C TRP A 201 -3.91 15.67 -4.87
N ASN A 202 -3.63 16.93 -4.53
CA ASN A 202 -2.80 17.84 -5.32
C ASN A 202 -1.41 17.97 -4.68
N ALA A 203 -0.40 17.33 -5.29
CA ALA A 203 0.97 17.34 -4.79
C ALA A 203 1.63 18.73 -4.75
N GLU A 204 1.18 19.66 -5.60
CA GLU A 204 1.67 21.04 -5.57
C GLU A 204 1.20 21.80 -4.31
N GLN A 205 0.00 21.48 -3.81
CA GLN A 205 -0.56 22.11 -2.62
C GLN A 205 0.06 21.58 -1.32
N THR A 206 0.57 20.35 -1.30
CA THR A 206 1.30 19.78 -0.15
C THR A 206 2.66 20.45 0.08
N VAL A 207 3.35 20.87 -0.98
CA VAL A 207 4.67 21.56 -0.86
C VAL A 207 4.53 22.94 -0.23
N VAL A 208 3.39 23.60 -0.43
CA VAL A 208 3.10 24.92 0.16
C VAL A 208 2.71 24.82 1.64
N ALA A 209 2.10 23.69 2.04
CA ALA A 209 1.66 23.45 3.42
C ALA A 209 2.79 23.00 4.36
N SER A 210 3.81 22.30 3.84
CA SER A 210 5.02 21.95 4.61
C SER A 210 6.02 23.12 4.65
N PRO A 211 6.37 23.67 5.82
CA PRO A 211 7.38 24.72 5.90
C PRO A 211 8.72 24.18 5.39
N THR A 212 9.34 24.91 4.47
CA THR A 212 10.66 24.56 3.94
C THR A 212 11.68 24.45 5.08
N ILE A 213 12.66 23.55 4.94
CA ILE A 213 13.75 23.38 5.91
C ILE A 213 14.41 24.73 6.25
N ALA A 214 14.54 25.61 5.27
CA ALA A 214 14.99 27.00 5.45
C ALA A 214 14.10 27.80 6.42
N ALA A 215 12.77 27.76 6.25
CA ALA A 215 11.82 28.43 7.12
C ALA A 215 11.83 27.87 8.56
N VAL A 216 12.02 26.56 8.73
CA VAL A 216 12.15 25.93 10.06
C VAL A 216 13.45 26.35 10.76
N HIS A 217 14.58 26.40 10.04
CA HIS A 217 15.85 26.89 10.60
C HIS A 217 15.81 28.39 10.92
N GLU A 218 15.13 29.18 10.09
CA GLU A 218 14.97 30.61 10.31
C GLU A 218 14.07 30.90 11.52
N GLN A 219 12.96 30.18 11.67
CA GLN A 219 12.10 30.27 12.85
C GLN A 219 12.81 29.85 14.14
N ALA A 220 13.64 28.79 14.09
CA ALA A 220 14.47 28.37 15.21
C ALA A 220 15.54 29.43 15.57
N ALA A 221 16.13 30.11 14.58
CA ALA A 221 17.08 31.19 14.79
C ALA A 221 16.44 32.45 15.40
N VAL A 222 15.22 32.79 14.97
CA VAL A 222 14.44 33.92 15.53
C VAL A 222 14.01 33.63 16.97
N TYR A 223 13.59 32.40 17.27
CA TYR A 223 13.24 31.98 18.63
C TYR A 223 14.47 31.99 19.57
N GLY A 224 15.64 31.55 19.08
CA GLY A 224 16.90 31.62 19.82
C GLY A 224 17.37 33.05 20.11
N ARG A 225 17.12 34.01 19.19
CA ARG A 225 17.43 35.43 19.40
C ARG A 225 16.51 36.06 20.44
N THR A 226 15.21 35.83 20.35
CA THR A 226 14.22 36.41 21.28
C THR A 226 14.34 35.86 22.71
N ALA A 227 14.78 34.61 22.88
CA ALA A 227 15.11 34.03 24.19
C ALA A 227 16.33 34.68 24.85
N LYS A 228 17.37 35.02 24.08
CA LYS A 228 18.57 35.73 24.59
C LYS A 228 18.25 37.16 25.04
N THR A 229 17.38 37.88 24.33
CA THR A 229 16.99 39.26 24.70
C THR A 229 16.17 39.30 26.00
N ARG A 230 15.32 38.29 26.23
CA ARG A 230 14.52 38.15 27.47
C ARG A 230 15.36 37.74 28.70
N GLY A 231 16.45 37.00 28.51
CA GLY A 231 17.38 36.64 29.60
C GLY A 231 18.21 37.82 30.10
N ASN A 232 18.56 38.76 29.21
CA ASN A 232 19.39 39.93 29.57
C ASN A 232 18.61 41.03 30.30
N ALA A 233 17.29 41.12 30.12
CA ALA A 233 16.44 42.10 30.80
C ALA A 233 16.16 41.77 32.28
N LYS A 234 16.46 40.55 32.74
CA LYS A 234 16.22 40.11 34.14
C LYS A 234 17.46 40.18 35.05
N ARG A 235 18.64 40.60 34.55
CA ARG A 235 19.89 40.67 35.33
C ARG A 235 20.33 42.11 35.68
N GLY A 236 19.46 43.09 35.44
CA GLY A 236 19.72 44.50 35.75
C GLY A 236 18.67 45.05 36.71
N PHE A 237 18.64 44.54 37.94
CA PHE A 237 18.13 45.20 39.15
C PHE A 237 18.86 44.61 40.35
#